data_AF-A0A926GJZ5-F1
#
_entry.id   AF-A0A926GJZ5-F1
#
_cell.length_a   1.000
_cell.length_b   1.000
_cell.length_c   1.000
_cell.angle_alpha   90.00
_cell.angle_beta   90.00
_cell.angle_gamma   90.00
#
_symmetry.space_group_name_H-M   'P 1'
#
loop_
_entity.id
_entity.type
_entity.pdbx_description
1 polymer ?
#
loop_
_entity_poly.entity_id
_entity_poly.type
_entity_poly.pdbx_seq_one_letter_code
_entity_poly.pdbx_strand_id
1 'polypeptide(L)'
;MPASPSTARAINDRLALRLLQEEGPLTAGQLKQLTGLSRPTVADLVERLTAAGLIEVVGEAGEQRRGPNARVYGIVAGRAHLAALDVRTEGVAVVVSDLLGRVLAEASVPIGDEAGTGPAVEQAVALVERVAKDAGADRLHTVGIGAPGLIDPGSGELRVSTGLPEWHRRLVAALQERLPEARVSVENETNLAALAEQRDGAARDRDTFVLLWLGHGTGAAVVLDGTLRRGTSGGTGEIGFLPVPGTPALPSATDCEGGFHSLAAAAAVADLARSHGISAPTTREPAAAELVRRAAAAVAAGPASGPGDDTATEATSLGADSHGARMLGEGVARPGTGGSGSGGQGALGGGSVGSVPGGGSGGARVPGSGAGGSGFGGQGALGGGPVGSVPRVGSGGARVFGDGAAGAGPVGGEPPGSGSHGDDHTAPGPRGVGPVPPGPPGVSRAVPVPPDALAPAPPTARQAARFLDALADRITVGVASVVAILDPGCVVLGGEVGQAGGEELASRVAARIRRMSPLPTEVRPSALGGAAVLRGALLTARDRAQDDLFAPPER
;
A
#
# COMPACT_ATOMS: atom_id res chain seq x y z
N MET A 1 -17.43 -25.85 20.91
CA MET A 1 -18.74 -26.47 20.59
C MET A 1 -18.72 -26.87 19.12
N PRO A 2 -19.38 -27.97 18.70
CA PRO A 2 -19.53 -28.28 17.28
C PRO A 2 -20.32 -27.16 16.55
N ALA A 3 -20.00 -26.92 15.29
CA ALA A 3 -20.68 -25.92 14.48
C ALA A 3 -22.16 -26.28 14.28
N SER A 4 -23.07 -25.30 14.29
CA SER A 4 -24.49 -25.55 14.01
C SER A 4 -24.67 -26.06 12.56
N PRO A 5 -25.74 -26.82 12.25
CA PRO A 5 -26.00 -27.26 10.87
C PRO A 5 -26.10 -26.09 9.86
N SER A 6 -26.61 -24.93 10.28
CA SER A 6 -26.60 -23.70 9.48
C SER A 6 -25.19 -23.14 9.26
N THR A 7 -24.33 -23.17 10.29
CA THR A 7 -22.93 -22.73 10.19
C THR A 7 -22.13 -23.65 9.26
N ALA A 8 -22.31 -24.97 9.37
CA ALA A 8 -21.64 -25.94 8.51
C ALA A 8 -22.03 -25.78 7.03
N ARG A 9 -23.32 -25.49 6.74
CA ARG A 9 -23.78 -25.15 5.38
C ARG A 9 -23.12 -23.87 4.86
N ALA A 10 -23.12 -22.80 5.65
CA ALA A 10 -22.49 -21.53 5.25
C ALA A 10 -20.99 -21.66 4.95
N ILE A 11 -20.27 -22.47 5.72
CA ILE A 11 -18.85 -22.78 5.47
C ILE A 11 -18.67 -23.54 4.15
N ASN A 12 -19.50 -24.54 3.88
CA ASN A 12 -19.43 -25.31 2.63
C ASN A 12 -19.77 -24.44 1.41
N ASP A 13 -20.80 -23.60 1.52
CA ASP A 13 -21.24 -22.70 0.45
C ASP A 13 -20.12 -21.69 0.10
N ARG A 14 -19.52 -21.06 1.11
CA ARG A 14 -18.36 -20.17 0.92
C ARG A 14 -17.14 -20.88 0.33
N LEU A 15 -16.88 -22.14 0.72
CA LEU A 15 -15.80 -22.94 0.13
C LEU A 15 -16.04 -23.23 -1.35
N ALA A 16 -17.26 -23.61 -1.73
CA ALA A 16 -17.59 -23.89 -3.13
C ALA A 16 -17.57 -22.62 -4.00
N LEU A 17 -18.06 -21.50 -3.50
CA LEU A 17 -18.02 -20.22 -4.20
C LEU A 17 -16.58 -19.73 -4.39
N ARG A 18 -15.71 -19.89 -3.37
CA ARG A 18 -14.27 -19.63 -3.52
C ARG A 18 -13.63 -20.49 -4.60
N LEU A 19 -13.90 -21.80 -4.61
CA LEU A 19 -13.37 -22.70 -5.65
C LEU A 19 -13.85 -22.32 -7.06
N LEU A 20 -15.12 -21.91 -7.21
CA LEU A 20 -15.67 -21.43 -8.49
C LEU A 20 -15.07 -20.09 -8.96
N GLN A 21 -14.48 -19.32 -8.04
CA GLN A 21 -13.76 -18.08 -8.35
C GLN A 21 -12.29 -18.34 -8.67
N GLU A 22 -11.63 -19.24 -7.94
CA GLU A 22 -10.21 -19.57 -8.08
C GLU A 22 -9.93 -20.47 -9.30
N GLU A 23 -10.75 -21.51 -9.51
CA GLU A 23 -10.62 -22.48 -10.61
C GLU A 23 -11.50 -22.14 -11.82
N GLY A 24 -12.39 -21.15 -11.70
CA GLY A 24 -13.43 -20.85 -12.68
C GLY A 24 -14.58 -21.88 -12.65
N PRO A 25 -15.31 -22.07 -13.77
CA PRO A 25 -16.48 -22.94 -13.79
C PRO A 25 -16.18 -24.43 -13.56
N LEU A 26 -16.91 -25.06 -12.64
CA LEU A 26 -16.69 -26.45 -12.20
C LEU A 26 -17.94 -27.31 -12.34
N THR A 27 -17.74 -28.59 -12.67
CA THR A 27 -18.81 -29.59 -12.53
C THR A 27 -19.05 -29.94 -11.05
N ALA A 28 -20.24 -30.44 -10.71
CA ALA A 28 -20.52 -31.01 -9.39
C ALA A 28 -19.57 -32.17 -9.02
N GLY A 29 -18.96 -32.85 -10.02
CA GLY A 29 -17.92 -33.85 -9.81
C GLY A 29 -16.61 -33.24 -9.30
N GLN A 30 -16.15 -32.15 -9.92
CA GLN A 30 -14.95 -31.42 -9.49
C GLN A 30 -15.16 -30.75 -8.13
N LEU A 31 -16.31 -30.09 -7.92
CA LEU A 31 -16.67 -29.52 -6.60
C LEU A 31 -16.60 -30.57 -5.49
N LYS A 32 -17.11 -31.79 -5.72
CA LYS A 32 -16.99 -32.91 -4.78
C LYS A 32 -15.54 -33.32 -4.53
N GLN A 33 -14.68 -33.33 -5.55
CA GLN A 33 -13.27 -33.70 -5.40
C GLN A 33 -12.48 -32.64 -4.62
N LEU A 34 -12.68 -31.36 -4.95
CA LEU A 34 -11.95 -30.23 -4.36
C LEU A 34 -12.41 -29.90 -2.94
N THR A 35 -13.71 -29.99 -2.66
CA THR A 35 -14.27 -29.75 -1.29
C THR A 35 -14.15 -30.96 -0.35
N GLY A 36 -13.93 -32.17 -0.89
CA GLY A 36 -13.99 -33.42 -0.13
C GLY A 36 -15.40 -33.83 0.35
N LEU A 37 -16.45 -33.08 -0.02
CA LEU A 37 -17.81 -33.29 0.47
C LEU A 37 -18.48 -34.54 -0.12
N SER A 38 -19.54 -35.02 0.54
CA SER A 38 -20.33 -36.14 0.03
C SER A 38 -21.14 -35.74 -1.22
N ARG A 39 -21.45 -36.71 -2.10
CA ARG A 39 -22.24 -36.44 -3.31
C ARG A 39 -23.62 -35.82 -2.99
N PRO A 40 -24.38 -36.30 -1.98
CA PRO A 40 -25.60 -35.61 -1.54
C PRO A 40 -25.36 -34.18 -1.05
N THR A 41 -24.28 -33.92 -0.32
CA THR A 41 -23.96 -32.57 0.18
C THR A 41 -23.65 -31.59 -0.94
N VAL A 42 -22.94 -32.02 -1.99
CA VAL A 42 -22.67 -31.17 -3.16
C VAL A 42 -23.92 -30.93 -3.99
N ALA A 43 -24.84 -31.90 -4.06
CA ALA A 43 -26.13 -31.70 -4.72
C ALA A 43 -26.98 -30.63 -4.00
N ASP A 44 -27.16 -30.74 -2.68
CA ASP A 44 -27.86 -29.76 -1.82
C ASP A 44 -27.22 -28.36 -1.91
N LEU A 45 -25.89 -28.28 -1.93
CA LEU A 45 -25.15 -27.03 -2.09
C LEU A 45 -25.38 -26.39 -3.47
N VAL A 46 -25.26 -27.17 -4.56
CA VAL A 46 -25.45 -26.66 -5.92
C VAL A 46 -26.90 -26.20 -6.14
N GLU A 47 -27.87 -26.97 -5.63
CA GLU A 47 -29.29 -26.59 -5.67
C GLU A 47 -29.55 -25.29 -4.90
N ARG A 48 -29.03 -25.17 -3.67
CA ARG A 48 -29.17 -23.95 -2.85
C ARG A 48 -28.52 -22.72 -3.50
N LEU A 49 -27.30 -22.83 -3.99
CA LEU A 49 -26.59 -21.71 -4.63
C LEU A 49 -27.25 -21.29 -5.96
N THR A 50 -27.82 -22.25 -6.70
CA THR A 50 -28.59 -21.96 -7.92
C THR A 50 -29.90 -21.24 -7.56
N ALA A 51 -30.62 -21.73 -6.54
CA ALA A 51 -31.86 -21.10 -6.06
C ALA A 51 -31.64 -19.69 -5.48
N ALA A 52 -30.46 -19.42 -4.92
CA ALA A 52 -30.05 -18.09 -4.45
C ALA A 52 -29.60 -17.13 -5.59
N GLY A 53 -29.51 -17.62 -6.84
CA GLY A 53 -29.01 -16.86 -7.98
C GLY A 53 -27.51 -16.51 -7.87
N LEU A 54 -26.73 -17.31 -7.14
CA LEU A 54 -25.28 -17.11 -6.97
C LEU A 54 -24.47 -17.90 -8.00
N ILE A 55 -25.00 -19.03 -8.47
CA ILE A 55 -24.41 -19.84 -9.55
C ILE A 55 -25.43 -20.18 -10.63
N GLU A 56 -24.96 -20.41 -11.84
CA GLU A 56 -25.75 -20.86 -12.98
C GLU A 56 -25.02 -21.96 -13.78
N VAL A 57 -25.74 -22.61 -14.70
CA VAL A 57 -25.14 -23.58 -15.63
C VAL A 57 -24.57 -22.82 -16.82
N VAL A 58 -23.24 -22.71 -16.89
CA VAL A 58 -22.53 -21.98 -17.96
C VAL A 58 -22.08 -22.88 -19.12
N GLY A 59 -22.35 -24.19 -19.03
CA GLY A 59 -22.05 -25.13 -20.11
C GLY A 59 -22.18 -26.59 -19.70
N GLU A 60 -21.71 -27.48 -20.57
CA GLU A 60 -21.70 -28.92 -20.39
C GLU A 60 -20.32 -29.50 -20.69
N ALA A 61 -19.83 -30.40 -19.83
CA ALA A 61 -18.57 -31.09 -19.98
C ALA A 61 -18.78 -32.57 -20.32
N GLY A 62 -18.12 -33.04 -21.37
CA GLY A 62 -18.05 -34.46 -21.70
C GLY A 62 -18.55 -34.89 -23.08
N GLU A 63 -18.60 -34.01 -24.08
CA GLU A 63 -19.09 -34.31 -25.46
C GLU A 63 -18.54 -35.61 -26.09
N GLN A 64 -17.36 -36.09 -25.67
CA GLN A 64 -16.74 -37.33 -26.17
C GLN A 64 -16.89 -38.55 -25.23
N ARG A 65 -17.64 -38.47 -24.12
CA ARG A 65 -17.84 -39.59 -23.17
C ARG A 65 -19.24 -40.21 -23.30
N ARG A 66 -19.32 -41.54 -23.16
CA ARG A 66 -20.59 -42.26 -23.01
C ARG A 66 -21.23 -41.96 -21.65
N GLY A 67 -22.30 -41.16 -21.66
CA GLY A 67 -23.11 -40.80 -20.51
C GLY A 67 -23.84 -39.48 -20.76
N PRO A 68 -24.78 -39.05 -19.90
CA PRO A 68 -25.26 -37.67 -19.93
C PRO A 68 -24.11 -36.72 -19.58
N ASN A 69 -24.00 -35.61 -20.32
CA ASN A 69 -22.96 -34.59 -20.07
C ASN A 69 -23.06 -34.05 -18.64
N ALA A 70 -21.91 -33.72 -18.04
CA ALA A 70 -21.87 -33.10 -16.73
C ALA A 70 -22.09 -31.58 -16.87
N ARG A 71 -23.13 -31.06 -16.23
CA ARG A 71 -23.35 -29.60 -16.12
C ARG A 71 -22.13 -28.94 -15.47
N VAL A 72 -21.67 -27.86 -16.07
CA VAL A 72 -20.61 -26.98 -15.57
C VAL A 72 -21.28 -25.76 -14.94
N TYR A 73 -20.97 -25.50 -13.68
CA TYR A 73 -21.53 -24.40 -12.91
C TYR A 73 -20.52 -23.27 -12.81
N GLY A 74 -20.96 -22.02 -12.97
CA GLY A 74 -20.15 -20.82 -12.76
C GLY A 74 -20.88 -19.84 -11.85
N ILE A 75 -20.15 -18.88 -11.27
CA ILE A 75 -20.75 -17.76 -10.53
C ILE A 75 -21.51 -16.87 -11.53
N VAL A 76 -22.71 -16.42 -11.14
CA VAL A 76 -23.47 -15.42 -11.90
C VAL A 76 -22.75 -14.08 -11.77
N ALA A 77 -21.83 -13.77 -12.70
CA ALA A 77 -20.92 -12.65 -12.55
C ALA A 77 -21.64 -11.29 -12.45
N GLY A 78 -22.72 -11.11 -13.21
CA GLY A 78 -23.60 -9.94 -13.17
C GLY A 78 -24.48 -9.82 -11.91
N ARG A 79 -24.32 -10.71 -10.92
CA ARG A 79 -25.05 -10.64 -9.63
C ARG A 79 -24.71 -9.38 -8.84
N ALA A 80 -23.53 -8.82 -9.06
CA ALA A 80 -23.11 -7.52 -8.53
C ALA A 80 -22.14 -6.83 -9.49
N HIS A 81 -22.33 -5.52 -9.65
CA HIS A 81 -21.36 -4.63 -10.29
C HIS A 81 -20.59 -3.86 -9.22
N LEU A 82 -19.28 -3.78 -9.39
CA LEU A 82 -18.35 -3.21 -8.42
C LEU A 82 -17.69 -1.99 -9.06
N ALA A 83 -17.60 -0.87 -8.34
CA ALA A 83 -16.81 0.28 -8.76
C ALA A 83 -15.55 0.41 -7.90
N ALA A 84 -14.44 0.75 -8.54
CA ALA A 84 -13.18 1.09 -7.89
C ALA A 84 -12.75 2.49 -8.35
N LEU A 85 -12.47 3.35 -7.37
CA LEU A 85 -12.00 4.72 -7.57
C LEU A 85 -10.56 4.85 -7.09
N ASP A 86 -9.78 5.64 -7.82
CA ASP A 86 -8.49 6.17 -7.42
C ASP A 86 -8.56 7.70 -7.49
N VAL A 87 -8.56 8.33 -6.31
CA VAL A 87 -8.84 9.75 -6.09
C VAL A 87 -7.54 10.46 -5.75
N ARG A 88 -6.90 11.05 -6.76
CA ARG A 88 -5.66 11.81 -6.65
C ARG A 88 -5.97 13.31 -6.57
N THR A 89 -4.99 14.10 -6.16
CA THR A 89 -5.11 15.57 -6.10
C THR A 89 -5.54 16.19 -7.43
N GLU A 90 -4.97 15.72 -8.55
CA GLU A 90 -5.17 16.25 -9.91
C GLU A 90 -6.22 15.48 -10.74
N GLY A 91 -6.95 14.51 -10.16
CA GLY A 91 -7.94 13.75 -10.93
C GLY A 91 -8.47 12.48 -10.29
N VAL A 92 -9.48 11.90 -10.92
CA VAL A 92 -10.12 10.64 -10.51
C VAL A 92 -10.10 9.65 -11.66
N ALA A 93 -9.71 8.41 -11.37
CA ALA A 93 -9.91 7.26 -12.24
C ALA A 93 -10.99 6.33 -11.66
N VAL A 94 -11.80 5.74 -12.54
CA VAL A 94 -12.89 4.82 -12.19
C VAL A 94 -12.79 3.56 -13.06
N VAL A 95 -12.91 2.41 -12.42
CA VAL A 95 -13.08 1.10 -13.05
C VAL A 95 -14.39 0.49 -12.55
N VAL A 96 -15.18 -0.10 -13.43
CA VAL A 96 -16.35 -0.92 -13.07
C VAL A 96 -16.14 -2.36 -13.53
N SER A 97 -16.40 -3.33 -12.64
CA SER A 97 -16.28 -4.76 -12.90
C SER A 97 -17.54 -5.55 -12.54
N ASP A 98 -17.59 -6.79 -13.01
CA ASP A 98 -18.49 -7.83 -12.46
C ASP A 98 -17.96 -8.41 -11.12
N LEU A 99 -18.71 -9.33 -10.52
CA LEU A 99 -18.37 -10.00 -9.25
C LEU A 99 -17.12 -10.91 -9.34
N LEU A 100 -16.71 -11.32 -10.54
CA LEU A 100 -15.47 -12.07 -10.77
C LEU A 100 -14.25 -11.13 -10.86
N GLY A 101 -14.46 -9.83 -11.03
CA GLY A 101 -13.42 -8.82 -11.18
C GLY A 101 -13.00 -8.58 -12.63
N ARG A 102 -13.81 -9.00 -13.61
CA ARG A 102 -13.61 -8.65 -15.02
C ARG A 102 -14.03 -7.20 -15.23
N VAL A 103 -13.10 -6.37 -15.68
CA VAL A 103 -13.39 -4.97 -16.06
C VAL A 103 -14.39 -4.94 -17.21
N LEU A 104 -15.44 -4.15 -17.03
CA LEU A 104 -16.53 -3.93 -17.98
C LEU A 104 -16.41 -2.55 -18.64
N ALA A 105 -16.06 -1.53 -17.86
CA ALA A 105 -15.72 -0.19 -18.35
C ALA A 105 -14.73 0.50 -17.41
N GLU A 106 -13.96 1.44 -17.94
CA GLU A 106 -13.03 2.29 -17.19
C GLU A 106 -12.91 3.67 -17.83
N ALA A 107 -12.68 4.70 -17.03
CA ALA A 107 -12.33 6.04 -17.51
C ALA A 107 -11.70 6.90 -16.39
N SER A 108 -11.00 7.95 -16.78
CA SER A 108 -10.43 8.95 -15.86
C SER A 108 -10.74 10.37 -16.29
N VAL A 109 -10.81 11.30 -15.33
CA VAL A 109 -10.89 12.74 -15.60
C VAL A 109 -9.85 13.50 -14.77
N PRO A 110 -9.16 14.50 -15.35
CA PRO A 110 -8.38 15.44 -14.57
C PRO A 110 -9.31 16.38 -13.80
N ILE A 111 -8.93 16.73 -12.58
CA ILE A 111 -9.57 17.75 -11.74
C ILE A 111 -8.47 18.77 -11.44
N GLY A 112 -8.52 19.93 -12.10
CA GLY A 112 -7.52 20.98 -11.88
C GLY A 112 -7.81 21.80 -10.63
N ASP A 113 -6.80 22.43 -10.06
CA ASP A 113 -6.88 23.17 -8.78
C ASP A 113 -7.91 24.32 -8.78
N GLU A 114 -8.21 24.90 -9.95
CA GLU A 114 -9.24 25.93 -10.12
C GLU A 114 -10.67 25.38 -10.13
N ALA A 115 -10.85 24.07 -10.28
CA ALA A 115 -12.15 23.41 -10.17
C ALA A 115 -12.56 23.36 -8.69
N GLY A 116 -13.18 24.45 -8.21
CA GLY A 116 -13.65 24.57 -6.83
C GLY A 116 -14.50 23.38 -6.39
N THR A 117 -14.61 23.20 -5.06
CA THR A 117 -15.06 21.96 -4.42
C THR A 117 -16.32 21.32 -5.01
N GLY A 118 -17.36 22.12 -5.34
CA GLY A 118 -18.61 21.63 -5.92
C GLY A 118 -18.42 21.02 -7.32
N PRO A 119 -17.98 21.79 -8.33
CA PRO A 119 -17.64 21.28 -9.66
C PRO A 119 -16.75 20.03 -9.67
N ALA A 120 -15.73 19.95 -8.82
CA ALA A 120 -14.87 18.77 -8.72
C ALA A 120 -15.64 17.51 -8.29
N VAL A 121 -16.51 17.61 -7.27
CA VAL A 121 -17.38 16.51 -6.82
C VAL A 121 -18.36 16.09 -7.91
N GLU A 122 -19.08 17.04 -8.53
CA GLU A 122 -20.05 16.71 -9.59
C GLU A 122 -19.37 16.05 -10.80
N GLN A 123 -18.17 16.50 -11.18
CA GLN A 123 -17.40 15.89 -12.28
C GLN A 123 -16.98 14.45 -11.97
N ALA A 124 -16.58 14.17 -10.72
CA ALA A 124 -16.23 12.82 -10.28
C ALA A 124 -17.45 11.90 -10.11
N VAL A 125 -18.58 12.40 -9.60
CA VAL A 125 -19.84 11.64 -9.54
C VAL A 125 -20.34 11.32 -10.94
N ALA A 126 -20.37 12.29 -11.85
CA ALA A 126 -20.78 12.09 -13.24
C ALA A 126 -19.83 11.13 -14.00
N LEU A 127 -18.56 11.04 -13.61
CA LEU A 127 -17.65 10.00 -14.11
C LEU A 127 -18.09 8.61 -13.65
N VAL A 128 -18.39 8.42 -12.36
CA VAL A 128 -18.87 7.13 -11.81
C VAL A 128 -20.18 6.70 -12.46
N GLU A 129 -21.18 7.61 -12.53
CA GLU A 129 -22.47 7.35 -13.17
C GLU A 129 -22.31 6.96 -14.65
N ARG A 130 -21.42 7.64 -15.39
CA ARG A 130 -21.12 7.32 -16.78
C ARG A 130 -20.46 5.95 -16.94
N VAL A 131 -19.40 5.65 -16.18
CA VAL A 131 -18.68 4.37 -16.30
C VAL A 131 -19.56 3.19 -15.86
N ALA A 132 -20.42 3.36 -14.86
CA ALA A 132 -21.41 2.35 -14.50
C ALA A 132 -22.41 2.09 -15.65
N LYS A 133 -22.91 3.15 -16.29
CA LYS A 133 -23.79 3.03 -17.46
C LYS A 133 -23.09 2.37 -18.65
N ASP A 134 -21.85 2.76 -18.95
CA ASP A 134 -21.07 2.20 -20.05
C ASP A 134 -20.73 0.71 -19.82
N ALA A 135 -20.60 0.28 -18.55
CA ALA A 135 -20.49 -1.12 -18.14
C ALA A 135 -21.80 -1.92 -18.23
N GLY A 136 -22.95 -1.28 -18.51
CA GLY A 136 -24.26 -1.92 -18.46
C GLY A 136 -24.77 -2.19 -17.04
N ALA A 137 -24.19 -1.54 -16.03
CA ALA A 137 -24.59 -1.69 -14.63
C ALA A 137 -25.76 -0.78 -14.28
N ASP A 138 -26.98 -1.32 -14.25
CA ASP A 138 -28.18 -0.59 -13.78
C ASP A 138 -27.99 -0.03 -12.36
N ARG A 139 -27.26 -0.76 -11.51
CA ARG A 139 -26.94 -0.43 -10.11
C ARG A 139 -25.56 -0.97 -9.74
N LEU A 140 -24.81 -0.19 -8.95
CA LEU A 140 -23.58 -0.63 -8.29
C LEU A 140 -23.91 -1.28 -6.94
N HIS A 141 -23.25 -2.39 -6.61
CA HIS A 141 -23.38 -3.09 -5.33
C HIS A 141 -22.38 -2.56 -4.29
N THR A 142 -21.16 -2.26 -4.71
CA THR A 142 -20.08 -1.84 -3.81
C THR A 142 -19.14 -0.89 -4.54
N VAL A 143 -18.73 0.17 -3.85
CA VAL A 143 -17.82 1.21 -4.33
C VAL A 143 -16.61 1.24 -3.40
N GLY A 144 -15.45 0.84 -3.89
CA GLY A 144 -14.17 0.98 -3.20
C GLY A 144 -13.49 2.28 -3.65
N ILE A 145 -13.06 3.11 -2.71
CA ILE A 145 -12.42 4.40 -2.99
C ILE A 145 -11.01 4.38 -2.39
N GLY A 146 -9.99 4.48 -3.24
CA GLY A 146 -8.64 4.84 -2.82
C GLY A 146 -8.47 6.35 -2.80
N ALA A 147 -8.02 6.89 -1.67
CA ALA A 147 -7.72 8.30 -1.53
C ALA A 147 -6.48 8.51 -0.64
N PRO A 148 -5.72 9.61 -0.81
CA PRO A 148 -4.73 10.04 0.16
C PRO A 148 -5.40 10.50 1.46
N GLY A 149 -4.66 10.40 2.57
CA GLY A 149 -5.09 10.88 3.89
C GLY A 149 -5.45 9.77 4.88
N LEU A 150 -5.87 10.19 6.08
CA LEU A 150 -6.17 9.33 7.22
C LEU A 150 -7.62 8.86 7.19
N ILE A 151 -7.82 7.55 7.04
CA ILE A 151 -9.14 6.91 7.17
C ILE A 151 -9.32 6.39 8.59
N ASP A 152 -10.36 6.86 9.28
CA ASP A 152 -10.65 6.38 10.64
C ASP A 152 -11.08 4.90 10.60
N PRO A 153 -10.36 3.96 11.27
CA PRO A 153 -10.67 2.54 11.16
C PRO A 153 -11.99 2.13 11.83
N GLY A 154 -12.56 2.99 12.68
CA GLY A 154 -13.83 2.75 13.38
C GLY A 154 -15.04 3.21 12.58
N SER A 155 -15.02 4.44 12.05
CA SER A 155 -16.14 4.97 11.24
C SER A 155 -16.01 4.70 9.74
N GLY A 156 -14.81 4.45 9.24
CA GLY A 156 -14.52 4.39 7.81
C GLY A 156 -14.53 5.76 7.12
N GLU A 157 -14.51 6.87 7.86
CA GLU A 157 -14.49 8.22 7.29
C GLU A 157 -13.08 8.70 6.95
N LEU A 158 -12.94 9.39 5.82
CA LEU A 158 -11.78 10.24 5.52
C LEU A 158 -11.78 11.45 6.47
N ARG A 159 -10.75 11.53 7.31
CA ARG A 159 -10.55 12.63 8.26
C ARG A 159 -10.16 13.92 7.53
N VAL A 160 -10.49 15.06 8.14
CA VAL A 160 -9.98 16.36 7.68
C VAL A 160 -8.47 16.40 7.87
N SER A 161 -7.73 16.66 6.79
CA SER A 161 -6.29 16.86 6.79
C SER A 161 -5.95 18.22 6.21
N THR A 162 -4.93 18.86 6.74
CA THR A 162 -4.20 19.92 6.05
C THR A 162 -3.57 19.34 4.77
N GLY A 163 -3.50 20.14 3.71
CA GLY A 163 -2.85 19.78 2.43
C GLY A 163 -3.68 18.97 1.43
N LEU A 164 -4.86 18.45 1.79
CA LEU A 164 -5.74 17.73 0.85
C LEU A 164 -6.92 18.60 0.37
N PRO A 165 -7.33 18.52 -0.92
CA PRO A 165 -8.49 19.24 -1.41
C PRO A 165 -9.80 18.79 -0.72
N GLU A 166 -10.64 19.76 -0.32
CA GLU A 166 -11.93 19.51 0.36
C GLU A 166 -12.85 18.57 -0.44
N TRP A 167 -12.73 18.57 -1.78
CA TRP A 167 -13.56 17.76 -2.66
C TRP A 167 -13.35 16.26 -2.48
N HIS A 168 -12.18 15.80 -1.98
CA HIS A 168 -11.95 14.37 -1.70
C HIS A 168 -12.95 13.86 -0.65
N ARG A 169 -13.10 14.56 0.48
CA ARG A 169 -14.04 14.18 1.55
C ARG A 169 -15.48 14.32 1.10
N ARG A 170 -15.80 15.38 0.34
CA ARG A 170 -17.17 15.62 -0.15
C ARG A 170 -17.59 14.67 -1.26
N LEU A 171 -16.65 14.13 -2.05
CA LEU A 171 -16.93 13.07 -3.02
C LEU A 171 -17.40 11.78 -2.34
N VAL A 172 -16.75 11.36 -1.24
CA VAL A 172 -17.19 10.16 -0.49
C VAL A 172 -18.63 10.33 0.01
N ALA A 173 -18.95 11.48 0.60
CA ALA A 173 -20.31 11.79 1.07
C ALA A 173 -21.32 11.88 -0.09
N ALA A 174 -20.96 12.53 -1.20
CA ALA A 174 -21.83 12.64 -2.37
C ALA A 174 -22.11 11.28 -3.02
N LEU A 175 -21.12 10.38 -3.08
CA LEU A 175 -21.33 9.01 -3.57
C LEU A 175 -22.24 8.20 -2.64
N GLN A 176 -22.14 8.37 -1.32
CA GLN A 176 -23.06 7.76 -0.36
C GLN A 176 -24.51 8.28 -0.51
N GLU A 177 -24.68 9.58 -0.77
CA GLU A 177 -26.00 10.20 -0.98
C GLU A 177 -26.61 9.82 -2.34
N ARG A 178 -25.81 9.79 -3.42
CA ARG A 178 -26.27 9.49 -4.78
C ARG A 178 -26.45 7.99 -5.04
N LEU A 179 -25.71 7.12 -4.33
CA LEU A 179 -25.76 5.66 -4.47
C LEU A 179 -26.16 5.00 -3.13
N PRO A 180 -27.35 5.31 -2.56
CA PRO A 180 -27.73 4.89 -1.20
C PRO A 180 -27.88 3.37 -1.03
N GLU A 181 -27.97 2.64 -2.14
CA GLU A 181 -28.07 1.18 -2.19
C GLU A 181 -26.72 0.49 -2.38
N ALA A 182 -25.66 1.25 -2.69
CA ALA A 182 -24.31 0.74 -2.88
C ALA A 182 -23.50 0.84 -1.58
N ARG A 183 -22.73 -0.20 -1.26
CA ARG A 183 -21.79 -0.15 -0.14
C ARG A 183 -20.56 0.68 -0.51
N VAL A 184 -20.57 1.97 -0.17
CA VAL A 184 -19.40 2.86 -0.36
C VAL A 184 -18.41 2.67 0.79
N SER A 185 -17.14 2.44 0.47
CA SER A 185 -16.04 2.33 1.42
C SER A 185 -14.80 3.06 0.90
N VAL A 186 -14.09 3.76 1.79
CA VAL A 186 -12.83 4.43 1.46
C VAL A 186 -11.67 3.79 2.24
N GLU A 187 -10.50 3.79 1.63
CA GLU A 187 -9.24 3.28 2.19
C GLU A 187 -8.08 4.15 1.70
N ASN A 188 -6.98 4.19 2.46
CA ASN A 188 -5.78 4.92 2.08
C ASN A 188 -5.14 4.32 0.80
N GLU A 189 -4.68 5.16 -0.12
CA GLU A 189 -4.07 4.73 -1.39
C GLU A 189 -2.89 3.75 -1.21
N THR A 190 -2.05 3.97 -0.21
CA THR A 190 -0.86 3.14 0.08
C THR A 190 -1.28 1.78 0.63
N ASN A 191 -2.33 1.74 1.45
CA ASN A 191 -2.94 0.51 1.97
C ASN A 191 -3.53 -0.35 0.83
N LEU A 192 -4.25 0.26 -0.10
CA LEU A 192 -4.80 -0.44 -1.26
C LEU A 192 -3.70 -0.96 -2.20
N ALA A 193 -2.66 -0.16 -2.44
CA ALA A 193 -1.51 -0.59 -3.22
C ALA A 193 -0.82 -1.83 -2.59
N ALA A 194 -0.66 -1.87 -1.27
CA ALA A 194 -0.14 -3.06 -0.58
C ALA A 194 -1.05 -4.29 -0.75
N LEU A 195 -2.37 -4.13 -0.57
CA LEU A 195 -3.32 -5.24 -0.79
C LEU A 195 -3.28 -5.77 -2.23
N ALA A 196 -3.09 -4.89 -3.22
CA ALA A 196 -2.93 -5.28 -4.61
C ALA A 196 -1.60 -6.02 -4.85
N GLU A 197 -0.48 -5.49 -4.35
CA GLU A 197 0.84 -6.13 -4.49
C GLU A 197 0.93 -7.49 -3.76
N GLN A 198 0.18 -7.67 -2.67
CA GLN A 198 0.04 -8.96 -1.97
C GLN A 198 -0.80 -9.98 -2.75
N ARG A 199 -1.81 -9.54 -3.51
CA ARG A 199 -2.65 -10.47 -4.27
C ARG A 199 -2.07 -10.83 -5.63
N ASP A 200 -1.69 -9.81 -6.40
CA ASP A 200 -1.40 -9.95 -7.82
C ASP A 200 0.04 -9.53 -8.20
N GLY A 201 0.83 -8.98 -7.26
CA GLY A 201 2.08 -8.28 -7.55
C GLY A 201 3.33 -8.82 -6.84
N ALA A 202 4.22 -7.88 -6.49
CA ALA A 202 5.57 -8.10 -5.99
C ALA A 202 5.65 -8.69 -4.57
N ALA A 203 4.52 -8.86 -3.87
CA ALA A 203 4.43 -9.44 -2.53
C ALA A 203 3.54 -10.69 -2.46
N ARG A 204 3.17 -11.30 -3.60
CA ARG A 204 2.31 -12.49 -3.68
C ARG A 204 2.83 -13.77 -2.99
N ASP A 205 4.11 -13.78 -2.62
CA ASP A 205 4.82 -14.81 -1.87
C ASP A 205 5.10 -14.39 -0.41
N ARG A 206 4.51 -13.28 0.07
CA ARG A 206 4.78 -12.66 1.37
C ARG A 206 3.50 -12.35 2.16
N ASP A 207 3.32 -13.05 3.28
CA ASP A 207 2.29 -12.71 4.27
C ASP A 207 2.68 -11.52 5.15
N THR A 208 3.98 -11.28 5.31
CA THR A 208 4.54 -10.15 6.05
C THR A 208 5.48 -9.37 5.15
N PHE A 209 5.22 -8.08 4.97
CA PHE A 209 6.03 -7.13 4.22
C PHE A 209 5.60 -5.68 4.51
N VAL A 210 6.39 -4.69 4.08
CA VAL A 210 5.98 -3.29 4.05
C VAL A 210 6.03 -2.76 2.61
N LEU A 211 4.98 -2.06 2.17
CA LEU A 211 5.07 -1.24 0.96
C LEU A 211 5.45 0.19 1.39
N LEU A 212 6.56 0.72 0.86
CA LEU A 212 6.95 2.12 1.02
C LEU A 212 6.50 2.90 -0.22
N TRP A 213 5.57 3.83 -0.04
CA TRP A 213 5.02 4.67 -1.10
C TRP A 213 5.88 5.90 -1.32
N LEU A 214 6.34 6.09 -2.56
CA LEU A 214 7.17 7.19 -3.02
C LEU A 214 6.45 7.91 -4.16
N GLY A 215 5.72 8.97 -3.85
CA GLY A 215 4.93 9.77 -4.82
C GLY A 215 4.94 11.25 -4.44
N HIS A 216 3.81 11.94 -4.62
CA HIS A 216 3.63 13.31 -4.12
C HIS A 216 3.89 13.38 -2.60
N GLY A 217 3.29 12.45 -1.85
CA GLY A 217 3.64 12.18 -0.45
C GLY A 217 4.55 10.97 -0.27
N THR A 218 4.95 10.73 0.97
CA THR A 218 5.65 9.51 1.41
C THR A 218 4.83 8.83 2.49
N GLY A 219 4.48 7.56 2.28
CA GLY A 219 3.72 6.75 3.23
C GLY A 219 4.24 5.32 3.26
N ALA A 220 3.70 4.50 4.14
CA ALA A 220 3.98 3.08 4.19
C ALA A 220 2.70 2.30 4.54
N ALA A 221 2.51 1.13 3.94
CA ALA A 221 1.48 0.18 4.34
C ALA A 221 2.15 -1.04 4.96
N VAL A 222 1.69 -1.39 6.16
CA VAL A 222 2.27 -2.47 6.96
C VAL A 222 1.36 -3.68 6.89
N VAL A 223 1.83 -4.78 6.32
CA VAL A 223 1.11 -6.05 6.26
C VAL A 223 1.88 -7.06 7.11
N LEU A 224 1.22 -7.61 8.13
CA LEU A 224 1.80 -8.63 9.02
C LEU A 224 0.81 -9.80 9.08
N ASP A 225 1.28 -11.04 8.94
CA ASP A 225 0.45 -12.25 9.00
C ASP A 225 -0.76 -12.23 8.05
N GLY A 226 -0.54 -11.84 6.79
CA GLY A 226 -1.57 -11.69 5.77
C GLY A 226 -2.54 -10.53 6.02
N THR A 227 -2.30 -9.72 7.05
CA THR A 227 -3.26 -8.73 7.58
C THR A 227 -2.68 -7.32 7.53
N LEU A 228 -3.32 -6.46 6.74
CA LEU A 228 -3.05 -5.02 6.69
C LEU A 228 -3.32 -4.36 8.06
N ARG A 229 -2.34 -3.60 8.54
CA ARG A 229 -2.39 -2.92 9.84
C ARG A 229 -2.65 -1.42 9.65
N ARG A 230 -3.79 -0.95 10.17
CA ARG A 230 -4.24 0.46 10.10
C ARG A 230 -3.94 1.27 11.38
N GLY A 231 -3.63 0.59 12.47
CA GLY A 231 -3.46 1.20 13.79
C GLY A 231 -4.77 1.72 14.39
N THR A 232 -4.69 2.43 15.51
CA THR A 232 -5.87 2.96 16.22
C THR A 232 -6.51 4.15 15.52
N SER A 233 -5.72 4.98 14.84
CA SER A 233 -6.14 6.25 14.23
C SER A 233 -6.25 6.21 12.70
N GLY A 234 -5.86 5.09 12.06
CA GLY A 234 -5.68 4.99 10.61
C GLY A 234 -4.26 5.35 10.14
N GLY A 235 -3.45 5.99 10.98
CA GLY A 235 -2.12 6.51 10.64
C GLY A 235 -0.95 5.53 10.80
N THR A 236 -1.18 4.21 10.66
CA THR A 236 -0.04 3.28 10.59
C THR A 236 0.73 3.53 9.30
N GLY A 237 2.04 3.77 9.44
CA GLY A 237 2.93 3.98 8.30
C GLY A 237 2.94 5.42 7.77
N GLU A 238 2.53 6.41 8.57
CA GLU A 238 2.78 7.84 8.34
C GLU A 238 4.27 8.22 8.46
N ILE A 239 5.12 7.52 7.71
CA ILE A 239 6.58 7.61 7.77
C ILE A 239 7.09 8.98 7.29
N GLY A 240 6.29 9.75 6.54
CA GLY A 240 6.62 11.13 6.20
C GLY A 240 6.92 12.01 7.42
N PHE A 241 6.25 11.75 8.55
CA PHE A 241 6.46 12.43 9.83
C PHE A 241 7.64 11.89 10.66
N LEU A 242 8.37 10.87 10.18
CA LEU A 242 9.56 10.36 10.86
C LEU A 242 10.64 11.46 10.91
N PRO A 243 11.09 11.92 12.09
CA PRO A 243 12.21 12.86 12.16
C PRO A 243 13.50 12.17 11.73
N VAL A 244 14.22 12.78 10.79
CA VAL A 244 15.43 12.20 10.18
C VAL A 244 16.58 13.23 10.12
N PRO A 245 17.85 12.80 10.18
CA PRO A 245 18.97 13.71 9.97
C PRO A 245 18.97 14.32 8.56
N GLY A 246 19.43 15.57 8.44
CA GLY A 246 19.59 16.26 7.15
C GLY A 246 18.39 17.12 6.72
N THR A 247 17.34 17.22 7.54
CA THR A 247 16.23 18.15 7.35
C THR A 247 16.43 19.43 8.18
N PRO A 248 15.82 20.58 7.80
CA PRO A 248 16.07 21.86 8.45
C PRO A 248 15.30 22.07 9.78
N ALA A 249 14.29 21.26 10.05
CA ALA A 249 13.39 21.37 11.19
C ALA A 249 12.84 19.98 11.60
N LEU A 250 12.07 19.93 12.69
CA LEU A 250 11.25 18.77 13.03
C LEU A 250 9.84 18.93 12.44
N PRO A 251 9.15 17.82 12.09
CA PRO A 251 7.75 17.86 11.66
C PRO A 251 6.81 18.26 12.79
N SER A 252 5.62 18.72 12.40
CA SER A 252 4.58 19.23 13.30
C SER A 252 3.37 18.28 13.35
N ALA A 253 2.34 18.62 14.14
CA ALA A 253 1.09 17.85 14.18
C ALA A 253 0.23 17.99 12.91
N THR A 254 0.56 18.93 12.02
CA THR A 254 -0.23 19.27 10.81
C THR A 254 0.60 19.28 9.52
N ASP A 255 1.90 19.01 9.61
CA ASP A 255 2.83 19.09 8.49
C ASP A 255 4.02 18.14 8.71
N CYS A 256 4.41 17.45 7.65
CA CYS A 256 5.52 16.52 7.59
C CYS A 256 6.82 17.16 7.03
N GLU A 257 6.82 18.45 6.69
CA GLU A 257 8.06 19.22 6.50
C GLU A 257 9.01 19.04 7.68
N GLY A 258 10.29 18.80 7.41
CA GLY A 258 11.27 18.45 8.45
C GLY A 258 11.34 16.96 8.78
N GLY A 259 10.34 16.17 8.38
CA GLY A 259 10.38 14.71 8.44
C GLY A 259 10.97 14.06 7.19
N PHE A 260 10.91 12.73 7.12
CA PHE A 260 11.36 11.92 5.98
C PHE A 260 10.73 12.32 4.64
N HIS A 261 9.52 12.91 4.66
CA HIS A 261 8.90 13.50 3.49
C HIS A 261 9.85 14.47 2.74
N SER A 262 10.53 15.36 3.48
CA SER A 262 11.49 16.33 2.93
C SER A 262 12.74 15.71 2.29
N LEU A 263 12.95 14.39 2.42
CA LEU A 263 14.03 13.67 1.74
C LEU A 263 13.54 12.93 0.48
N ALA A 264 12.38 12.28 0.55
CA ALA A 264 11.96 11.24 -0.40
C ALA A 264 10.65 11.53 -1.16
N ALA A 265 9.92 12.59 -0.84
CA ALA A 265 8.74 13.03 -1.62
C ALA A 265 9.13 13.60 -2.99
N ALA A 266 8.20 13.58 -3.95
CA ALA A 266 8.45 13.97 -5.35
C ALA A 266 9.18 15.31 -5.50
N ALA A 267 8.82 16.35 -4.73
CA ALA A 267 9.51 17.64 -4.77
C ALA A 267 11.01 17.51 -4.40
N ALA A 268 11.31 16.85 -3.27
CA ALA A 268 12.68 16.62 -2.80
C ALA A 268 13.51 15.73 -3.73
N VAL A 269 12.86 14.78 -4.44
CA VAL A 269 13.48 13.94 -5.48
C VAL A 269 13.79 14.77 -6.74
N ALA A 270 12.88 15.65 -7.16
CA ALA A 270 13.10 16.54 -8.29
C ALA A 270 14.19 17.60 -8.01
N ASP A 271 14.26 18.12 -6.79
CA ASP A 271 15.35 19.01 -6.34
C ASP A 271 16.71 18.30 -6.37
N LEU A 272 16.75 17.04 -5.90
CA LEU A 272 17.95 16.22 -5.96
C LEU A 272 18.38 15.93 -7.41
N ALA A 273 17.44 15.59 -8.30
CA ALA A 273 17.76 15.36 -9.71
C ALA A 273 18.37 16.61 -10.35
N ARG A 274 17.79 17.79 -10.07
CA ARG A 274 18.30 19.09 -10.54
C ARG A 274 19.69 19.41 -10.01
N SER A 275 20.01 19.10 -8.75
CA SER A 275 21.38 19.30 -8.22
C SER A 275 22.43 18.37 -8.84
N HIS A 276 22.01 17.23 -9.39
CA HIS A 276 22.84 16.33 -10.20
C HIS A 276 22.86 16.68 -11.71
N GLY A 277 22.20 17.77 -12.11
CA GLY A 277 22.14 18.22 -13.51
C GLY A 277 21.18 17.42 -14.39
N ILE A 278 20.15 16.81 -13.80
CA ILE A 278 19.10 16.06 -14.50
C ILE A 278 17.82 16.89 -14.49
N SER A 279 17.29 17.18 -15.68
CA SER A 279 16.06 17.97 -15.87
C SER A 279 15.11 17.24 -16.82
N ALA A 280 13.84 17.10 -16.45
CA ALA A 280 12.79 16.54 -17.30
C ALA A 280 12.18 17.63 -18.21
N PRO A 281 11.58 17.27 -19.36
CA PRO A 281 10.66 18.16 -20.05
C PRO A 281 9.44 18.44 -19.15
N THR A 282 8.68 19.50 -19.42
CA THR A 282 7.39 19.73 -18.76
C THR A 282 6.35 18.73 -19.28
N THR A 283 6.28 17.56 -18.64
CA THR A 283 5.42 16.42 -19.00
C THR A 283 4.18 16.30 -18.09
N ARG A 284 3.21 15.49 -18.52
CA ARG A 284 2.04 15.09 -17.70
C ARG A 284 2.33 14.03 -16.63
N GLU A 285 3.46 13.31 -16.71
CA GLU A 285 3.91 12.49 -15.58
C GLU A 285 4.48 13.39 -14.48
N PRO A 286 4.24 13.08 -13.18
CA PRO A 286 4.84 13.80 -12.07
C PRO A 286 6.37 13.79 -12.18
N ALA A 287 6.96 14.98 -12.20
CA ALA A 287 8.32 15.20 -12.69
C ALA A 287 9.38 14.31 -12.03
N ALA A 288 9.21 13.96 -10.75
CA ALA A 288 10.11 13.06 -10.02
C ALA A 288 10.19 11.66 -10.62
N ALA A 289 9.06 11.09 -11.05
CA ALA A 289 9.02 9.76 -11.65
C ALA A 289 9.77 9.75 -12.99
N GLU A 290 9.53 10.73 -13.85
CA GLU A 290 10.24 10.84 -15.14
C GLU A 290 11.75 11.09 -14.97
N LEU A 291 12.15 11.93 -14.01
CA LEU A 291 13.56 12.14 -13.66
C LEU A 291 14.27 10.84 -13.23
N VAL A 292 13.59 10.02 -12.42
CA VAL A 292 14.10 8.72 -11.97
C VAL A 292 14.10 7.68 -13.09
N ARG A 293 13.05 7.63 -13.92
CA ARG A 293 12.94 6.73 -15.08
C ARG A 293 14.07 6.98 -16.07
N ARG A 294 14.33 8.26 -16.40
CA ARG A 294 15.44 8.65 -17.30
C ARG A 294 16.80 8.34 -16.71
N ALA A 295 16.98 8.47 -15.40
CA ALA A 295 18.22 8.08 -14.75
C ALA A 295 18.43 6.55 -14.78
N ALA A 296 17.40 5.76 -14.45
CA ALA A 296 17.47 4.30 -14.51
C ALA A 296 17.80 3.81 -15.93
N ALA A 297 17.13 4.36 -16.95
CA ALA A 297 17.42 4.07 -18.35
C ALA A 297 18.85 4.45 -18.76
N ALA A 298 19.37 5.60 -18.31
CA ALA A 298 20.73 6.05 -18.62
C ALA A 298 21.82 5.20 -17.95
N VAL A 299 21.56 4.59 -16.78
CA VAL A 299 22.49 3.61 -16.18
C VAL A 299 22.40 2.27 -16.91
N ALA A 300 21.18 1.80 -17.23
CA ALA A 300 20.97 0.54 -17.95
C ALA A 300 21.57 0.53 -19.36
N ALA A 301 21.60 1.69 -20.05
CA ALA A 301 22.27 1.86 -21.34
C ALA A 301 23.81 1.75 -21.28
N GLY A 302 24.40 1.79 -20.08
CA GLY A 302 25.84 1.76 -19.87
C GLY A 302 26.56 3.04 -20.33
N PRO A 303 27.91 3.07 -20.24
CA PRO A 303 28.68 4.10 -20.92
C PRO A 303 28.50 3.90 -22.44
N ALA A 304 27.92 4.88 -23.12
CA ALA A 304 27.87 4.88 -24.58
C ALA A 304 29.30 4.74 -25.13
N SER A 305 29.55 3.65 -25.86
CA SER A 305 30.82 3.42 -26.57
C SER A 305 30.89 4.33 -27.81
N GLY A 306 31.01 5.63 -27.57
CA GLY A 306 31.48 6.61 -28.54
C GLY A 306 33.00 6.46 -28.77
N PRO A 307 33.53 7.01 -29.87
CA PRO A 307 34.94 6.84 -30.23
C PRO A 307 35.86 7.41 -29.14
N GLY A 308 36.96 6.69 -28.88
CA GLY A 308 37.79 6.91 -27.70
C GLY A 308 38.43 8.30 -27.63
N ASP A 309 38.38 8.90 -26.44
CA ASP A 309 39.17 10.08 -26.08
C ASP A 309 40.54 9.61 -25.56
N ASP A 310 41.30 8.97 -26.45
CA ASP A 310 42.63 8.41 -26.18
C ASP A 310 43.72 9.47 -26.50
N THR A 311 43.61 10.65 -25.89
CA THR A 311 44.62 11.72 -26.01
C THR A 311 44.88 12.48 -24.70
N ALA A 312 45.73 11.92 -23.84
CA ALA A 312 46.62 12.69 -22.95
C ALA A 312 47.73 11.79 -22.35
N THR A 313 48.63 11.28 -23.20
CA THR A 313 49.94 10.81 -22.71
C THR A 313 50.90 11.99 -22.73
N GLU A 314 51.22 12.55 -21.56
CA GLU A 314 52.49 13.27 -21.37
C GLU A 314 53.22 12.72 -20.15
N ALA A 315 54.39 12.14 -20.42
CA ALA A 315 55.35 11.72 -19.42
C ALA A 315 56.67 12.44 -19.71
N THR A 316 57.18 13.18 -18.73
CA THR A 316 58.59 13.52 -18.41
C THR A 316 58.63 14.81 -17.58
N SER A 317 59.56 15.06 -16.65
CA SER A 317 60.44 14.16 -15.89
C SER A 317 61.19 14.95 -14.81
N LEU A 318 61.56 14.27 -13.72
CA LEU A 318 62.72 14.57 -12.84
C LEU A 318 62.72 15.88 -12.02
N GLY A 319 63.00 15.72 -10.72
CA GLY A 319 63.15 16.81 -9.76
C GLY A 319 63.18 16.26 -8.33
N ALA A 320 64.23 15.51 -7.99
CA ALA A 320 64.41 15.01 -6.64
C ALA A 320 64.95 16.13 -5.73
N ASP A 321 64.41 16.27 -4.53
CA ASP A 321 65.23 16.67 -3.39
C ASP A 321 64.67 16.16 -2.06
N SER A 322 65.58 15.83 -1.15
CA SER A 322 65.30 14.97 0.01
C SER A 322 65.56 15.65 1.35
N HIS A 323 64.54 15.75 2.19
CA HIS A 323 64.63 15.92 3.65
C HIS A 323 63.43 15.16 4.27
N GLY A 324 63.51 14.39 5.34
CA GLY A 324 64.66 14.12 6.22
C GLY A 324 64.19 13.82 7.65
N ALA A 325 63.67 12.62 7.92
CA ALA A 325 63.33 12.16 9.27
C ALA A 325 63.59 10.65 9.40
N ARG A 326 64.28 10.23 10.46
CA ARG A 326 64.91 8.91 10.60
C ARG A 326 64.76 8.38 12.03
N MET A 327 64.53 7.06 12.18
CA MET A 327 64.51 6.27 13.44
C MET A 327 63.36 6.61 14.41
N LEU A 328 62.84 5.68 15.24
CA LEU A 328 63.26 4.32 15.65
C LEU A 328 62.09 3.33 15.33
N GLY A 329 62.26 2.06 14.92
CA GLY A 329 62.83 0.91 15.65
C GLY A 329 61.72 0.25 16.52
N GLU A 330 61.39 -1.05 16.51
CA GLU A 330 61.81 -2.28 15.77
C GLU A 330 60.59 -3.26 15.73
N GLY A 331 60.52 -4.41 15.04
CA GLY A 331 61.43 -5.13 14.14
C GLY A 331 60.86 -6.50 13.66
N VAL A 332 61.62 -7.20 12.78
CA VAL A 332 61.77 -8.66 12.52
C VAL A 332 60.64 -9.64 12.99
N ALA A 333 60.01 -10.52 12.17
CA ALA A 333 60.57 -11.41 11.13
C ALA A 333 59.59 -11.88 10.01
N ARG A 334 60.15 -12.45 8.93
CA ARG A 334 59.57 -13.25 7.82
C ARG A 334 60.71 -14.16 7.24
N PRO A 335 60.50 -15.05 6.23
CA PRO A 335 59.59 -16.19 6.10
C PRO A 335 60.32 -17.48 5.57
N GLY A 336 59.60 -18.55 5.21
CA GLY A 336 60.09 -19.68 4.38
C GLY A 336 58.97 -20.71 4.12
N THR A 337 58.47 -21.03 2.91
CA THR A 337 59.03 -21.62 1.66
C THR A 337 58.94 -23.16 1.55
N GLY A 338 58.09 -23.63 0.61
CA GLY A 338 58.24 -24.88 -0.16
C GLY A 338 57.49 -26.13 0.37
N GLY A 339 56.96 -27.04 -0.46
CA GLY A 339 56.83 -27.09 -1.93
C GLY A 339 56.42 -28.51 -2.41
N SER A 340 55.99 -28.64 -3.69
CA SER A 340 55.68 -29.91 -4.43
C SER A 340 54.50 -30.79 -3.90
N GLY A 341 53.77 -31.57 -4.73
CA GLY A 341 53.75 -31.67 -6.20
C GLY A 341 52.97 -32.89 -6.76
N SER A 342 52.62 -32.85 -8.05
CA SER A 342 52.24 -33.96 -8.98
C SER A 342 50.91 -34.74 -8.84
N GLY A 343 50.30 -35.08 -10.00
CA GLY A 343 49.65 -36.39 -10.22
C GLY A 343 48.28 -36.47 -10.94
N GLY A 344 48.25 -36.83 -12.24
CA GLY A 344 47.11 -37.43 -13.00
C GLY A 344 45.92 -36.51 -13.34
N GLN A 345 45.45 -36.28 -14.58
CA GLN A 345 45.15 -37.11 -15.78
C GLN A 345 43.98 -38.11 -15.66
N GLY A 346 43.06 -38.06 -16.64
CA GLY A 346 41.83 -38.89 -16.79
C GLY A 346 40.56 -38.05 -16.59
N ALA A 347 39.75 -37.64 -17.58
CA ALA A 347 39.19 -38.30 -18.77
C ALA A 347 38.30 -39.51 -18.42
N LEU A 348 37.13 -39.77 -19.04
CA LEU A 348 36.28 -39.04 -20.00
C LEU A 348 34.91 -39.76 -20.06
N GLY A 349 33.82 -39.05 -20.37
CA GLY A 349 32.51 -39.64 -20.73
C GLY A 349 31.68 -40.27 -19.58
N GLY A 350 30.38 -40.49 -19.74
CA GLY A 350 29.52 -40.17 -20.87
C GLY A 350 28.32 -41.11 -20.99
N GLY A 351 27.11 -40.54 -20.94
CA GLY A 351 25.82 -41.21 -21.17
C GLY A 351 25.30 -42.10 -20.02
N SER A 352 24.01 -42.43 -19.94
CA SER A 352 22.76 -41.82 -20.44
C SER A 352 21.61 -42.82 -20.20
N VAL A 353 20.46 -42.33 -19.72
CA VAL A 353 19.10 -42.93 -19.78
C VAL A 353 18.86 -44.39 -19.37
N GLY A 354 17.87 -44.58 -18.49
CA GLY A 354 17.24 -45.86 -18.17
C GLY A 354 15.97 -45.66 -17.35
N SER A 355 14.81 -45.97 -17.92
CA SER A 355 13.49 -45.59 -17.36
C SER A 355 12.74 -46.77 -16.74
N VAL A 356 12.17 -46.56 -15.54
CA VAL A 356 10.86 -47.14 -15.06
C VAL A 356 10.87 -48.68 -14.77
N PRO A 357 9.95 -49.29 -13.96
CA PRO A 357 8.96 -48.80 -12.98
C PRO A 357 9.08 -49.38 -11.53
N GLY A 358 8.32 -48.80 -10.58
CA GLY A 358 7.30 -49.58 -9.84
C GLY A 358 7.45 -49.94 -8.34
N GLY A 359 6.57 -49.39 -7.52
CA GLY A 359 5.79 -50.17 -6.52
C GLY A 359 6.23 -50.21 -5.04
N GLY A 360 5.25 -50.08 -4.13
CA GLY A 360 5.36 -50.46 -2.70
C GLY A 360 5.52 -49.29 -1.71
N SER A 361 4.46 -48.59 -1.27
CA SER A 361 3.55 -48.96 -0.16
C SER A 361 4.19 -49.00 1.24
N GLY A 362 3.92 -47.99 2.07
CA GLY A 362 4.26 -47.98 3.50
C GLY A 362 3.34 -47.02 4.26
N GLY A 363 2.27 -47.54 4.87
CA GLY A 363 1.29 -46.74 5.62
C GLY A 363 1.61 -46.67 7.11
N ALA A 364 1.46 -45.50 7.72
CA ALA A 364 1.54 -45.31 9.17
C ALA A 364 0.12 -45.30 9.80
N ARG A 365 -0.08 -46.09 10.85
CA ARG A 365 -1.36 -46.23 11.56
C ARG A 365 -1.50 -45.24 12.73
N VAL A 366 -2.74 -44.80 12.94
CA VAL A 366 -3.23 -44.23 14.20
C VAL A 366 -3.36 -45.32 15.27
N PRO A 367 -3.07 -45.04 16.56
CA PRO A 367 -3.62 -45.78 17.69
C PRO A 367 -4.76 -44.99 18.37
N GLY A 368 -5.85 -45.67 18.71
CA GLY A 368 -7.00 -45.10 19.41
C GLY A 368 -7.05 -45.46 20.90
N SER A 369 -7.77 -44.63 21.66
CA SER A 369 -8.51 -44.89 22.91
C SER A 369 -8.13 -46.11 23.79
N GLY A 370 -7.78 -45.83 25.04
CA GLY A 370 -7.91 -46.77 26.17
C GLY A 370 -8.49 -46.05 27.39
N ALA A 371 -9.60 -46.56 27.95
CA ALA A 371 -10.21 -46.03 29.16
C ALA A 371 -9.79 -46.82 30.40
N GLY A 372 -9.71 -46.16 31.56
CA GLY A 372 -9.47 -46.78 32.86
C GLY A 372 -9.78 -45.78 33.97
N GLY A 373 -10.61 -46.16 34.94
CA GLY A 373 -11.14 -45.25 35.95
C GLY A 373 -10.96 -45.74 37.39
N SER A 374 -10.77 -44.78 38.30
CA SER A 374 -10.88 -44.88 39.76
C SER A 374 -10.79 -43.45 40.34
N GLY A 375 -11.55 -43.00 41.34
CA GLY A 375 -12.57 -43.71 42.13
C GLY A 375 -12.48 -43.42 43.63
N PHE A 376 -12.63 -42.16 44.07
CA PHE A 376 -12.82 -41.69 45.47
C PHE A 376 -13.33 -40.23 45.42
N GLY A 377 -14.20 -39.69 46.30
CA GLY A 377 -15.01 -40.31 47.37
C GLY A 377 -15.19 -39.39 48.61
N GLY A 378 -16.31 -38.66 48.72
CA GLY A 378 -16.69 -37.81 49.88
C GLY A 378 -16.81 -36.32 49.52
N GLN A 379 -18.00 -35.69 49.42
CA GLN A 379 -18.97 -35.25 50.46
C GLN A 379 -18.44 -34.12 51.36
N GLY A 380 -19.18 -33.02 51.64
CA GLY A 380 -20.64 -32.83 51.50
C GLY A 380 -21.14 -31.41 51.14
N ALA A 381 -22.44 -31.18 51.40
CA ALA A 381 -23.27 -30.03 50.99
C ALA A 381 -22.81 -28.67 51.58
N LEU A 382 -23.24 -27.48 51.13
CA LEU A 382 -24.60 -26.92 50.88
C LEU A 382 -24.51 -25.96 49.66
N GLY A 383 -25.51 -25.67 48.82
CA GLY A 383 -26.93 -25.42 49.06
C GLY A 383 -27.26 -23.97 48.64
N GLY A 384 -27.75 -23.75 47.40
CA GLY A 384 -28.08 -22.40 46.89
C GLY A 384 -28.44 -22.38 45.40
N GLY A 385 -29.65 -21.91 45.09
CA GLY A 385 -30.21 -21.81 43.73
C GLY A 385 -29.79 -20.56 42.94
N PRO A 386 -30.44 -20.31 41.79
CA PRO A 386 -29.74 -19.79 40.60
C PRO A 386 -29.75 -18.26 40.44
N VAL A 387 -28.69 -17.77 39.80
CA VAL A 387 -28.64 -16.50 39.07
C VAL A 387 -28.27 -16.81 37.61
N GLY A 388 -28.86 -16.20 36.59
CA GLY A 388 -29.71 -15.01 36.59
C GLY A 388 -29.05 -13.92 35.77
N SER A 389 -29.28 -13.97 34.45
CA SER A 389 -29.13 -12.89 33.46
C SER A 389 -28.42 -11.60 33.90
N VAL A 390 -27.24 -11.32 33.32
CA VAL A 390 -26.55 -10.02 33.44
C VAL A 390 -27.24 -8.96 32.58
N PRO A 391 -27.76 -7.85 33.15
CA PRO A 391 -28.17 -6.68 32.38
C PRO A 391 -27.02 -5.66 32.26
N ARG A 392 -27.20 -4.69 31.36
CA ARG A 392 -26.29 -3.55 31.14
C ARG A 392 -25.96 -2.81 32.46
N VAL A 393 -24.68 -2.51 32.64
CA VAL A 393 -24.16 -1.43 33.48
C VAL A 393 -23.29 -0.57 32.55
N GLY A 394 -23.38 0.75 32.51
CA GLY A 394 -24.01 1.68 33.46
C GLY A 394 -22.94 2.66 33.93
N SER A 395 -22.76 3.75 33.18
CA SER A 395 -21.67 4.70 33.35
C SER A 395 -21.76 5.51 34.65
N GLY A 396 -20.65 5.56 35.39
CA GLY A 396 -20.39 6.51 36.48
C GLY A 396 -19.07 6.18 37.16
N GLY A 397 -18.23 7.14 37.57
CA GLY A 397 -18.29 8.58 37.39
C GLY A 397 -17.23 9.28 38.26
N ALA A 398 -16.61 10.35 37.77
CA ALA A 398 -15.58 11.10 38.52
C ALA A 398 -15.72 12.62 38.32
N ARG A 399 -16.80 13.17 38.92
CA ARG A 399 -16.93 14.52 39.51
C ARG A 399 -16.27 15.71 38.78
N VAL A 400 -17.11 16.48 38.08
CA VAL A 400 -16.94 17.93 37.95
C VAL A 400 -17.55 18.59 39.21
N PHE A 401 -16.98 19.70 39.69
CA PHE A 401 -17.55 20.48 40.80
C PHE A 401 -18.69 21.41 40.31
N GLY A 402 -19.63 21.71 41.22
CA GLY A 402 -20.94 22.37 40.95
C GLY A 402 -20.88 23.68 40.15
N ASP A 403 -21.91 23.97 39.35
CA ASP A 403 -23.23 24.51 39.75
C ASP A 403 -23.19 26.03 40.02
N GLY A 404 -24.07 26.86 39.45
CA GLY A 404 -25.11 26.57 38.45
C GLY A 404 -26.10 27.73 38.26
N ALA A 405 -26.80 27.73 37.12
CA ALA A 405 -28.04 28.47 36.80
C ALA A 405 -28.05 30.03 36.89
N ALA A 406 -29.00 30.76 36.29
CA ALA A 406 -29.69 30.65 34.98
C ALA A 406 -30.52 31.92 34.73
N GLY A 407 -30.55 32.44 33.50
CA GLY A 407 -31.69 33.19 32.95
C GLY A 407 -31.73 34.73 33.06
N ALA A 408 -32.23 35.34 31.98
CA ALA A 408 -32.71 36.72 31.80
C ALA A 408 -31.71 37.91 31.92
N GLY A 409 -31.63 38.72 30.85
CA GLY A 409 -31.14 40.12 30.90
C GLY A 409 -32.31 41.11 30.93
N PRO A 410 -32.17 42.36 30.42
CA PRO A 410 -30.97 43.10 30.02
C PRO A 410 -30.82 44.42 30.84
N VAL A 411 -30.32 45.50 30.20
CA VAL A 411 -30.31 46.94 30.62
C VAL A 411 -29.07 47.47 31.38
N GLY A 412 -28.27 48.26 30.64
CA GLY A 412 -27.85 49.64 30.94
C GLY A 412 -27.12 50.01 32.25
N GLY A 413 -25.91 50.60 32.13
CA GLY A 413 -25.26 51.32 33.23
C GLY A 413 -23.76 51.58 33.07
N GLU A 414 -23.38 52.66 32.38
CA GLU A 414 -22.15 53.43 32.69
C GLU A 414 -22.37 54.28 33.98
N PRO A 415 -21.38 55.04 34.48
CA PRO A 415 -19.98 54.77 34.85
C PRO A 415 -19.82 55.16 36.37
N PRO A 416 -18.82 55.89 36.93
CA PRO A 416 -17.42 56.18 36.55
C PRO A 416 -16.35 56.05 37.67
N GLY A 417 -15.08 56.03 37.27
CA GLY A 417 -13.94 56.65 37.98
C GLY A 417 -13.45 56.03 39.31
N SER A 418 -12.31 56.44 39.87
CA SER A 418 -11.19 57.23 39.30
C SER A 418 -9.96 57.18 40.21
N GLY A 419 -8.76 57.22 39.61
CA GLY A 419 -7.46 57.53 40.24
C GLY A 419 -6.69 56.37 40.90
N SER A 420 -5.38 56.47 41.13
CA SER A 420 -4.31 57.34 40.56
C SER A 420 -2.95 56.97 41.20
N HIS A 421 -1.83 57.43 40.61
CA HIS A 421 -0.42 57.18 41.00
C HIS A 421 0.09 55.77 40.57
N GLY A 422 1.25 55.57 39.93
CA GLY A 422 2.47 56.40 39.78
C GLY A 422 3.64 55.66 40.47
N ASP A 423 4.86 55.49 39.94
CA ASP A 423 5.53 55.96 38.71
C ASP A 423 6.45 54.83 38.18
N ASP A 424 6.51 54.58 36.87
CA ASP A 424 7.56 54.99 35.92
C ASP A 424 8.99 54.43 36.15
N HIS A 425 9.43 53.53 35.26
CA HIS A 425 10.83 53.38 34.86
C HIS A 425 10.93 52.76 33.45
N THR A 426 11.85 53.28 32.65
CA THR A 426 11.76 53.27 31.17
C THR A 426 12.82 52.40 30.49
N ALA A 427 12.45 51.62 29.45
CA ALA A 427 13.33 51.15 28.39
C ALA A 427 12.51 50.79 27.12
N PRO A 428 13.06 50.92 25.89
CA PRO A 428 12.23 51.17 24.70
C PRO A 428 11.73 49.91 23.97
N GLY A 429 10.47 49.93 23.54
CA GLY A 429 9.89 48.91 22.66
C GLY A 429 10.24 49.12 21.16
N PRO A 430 10.18 48.04 20.34
CA PRO A 430 10.35 48.14 18.91
C PRO A 430 9.17 48.90 18.26
N ARG A 431 9.47 49.66 17.21
CA ARG A 431 8.49 50.49 16.49
C ARG A 431 7.43 49.62 15.81
N GLY A 432 6.16 49.93 16.03
CA GLY A 432 5.06 49.29 15.32
C GLY A 432 5.11 49.59 13.82
N VAL A 433 5.09 48.53 13.01
CA VAL A 433 4.80 48.62 11.57
C VAL A 433 3.29 48.53 11.41
N GLY A 434 2.67 49.57 10.87
CA GLY A 434 1.23 49.56 10.57
C GLY A 434 0.89 48.53 9.49
N PRO A 435 -0.39 48.11 9.38
CA PRO A 435 -0.79 47.12 8.37
C PRO A 435 -0.51 47.63 6.96
N VAL A 436 0.26 46.86 6.19
CA VAL A 436 0.49 47.09 4.76
C VAL A 436 -0.82 46.81 4.02
N PRO A 437 -1.34 47.73 3.18
CA PRO A 437 -2.55 47.47 2.41
C PRO A 437 -2.30 46.34 1.39
N PRO A 438 -3.29 45.48 1.11
CA PRO A 438 -3.12 44.42 0.12
C PRO A 438 -2.86 45.02 -1.27
N GLY A 439 -1.78 44.58 -1.90
CA GLY A 439 -1.52 44.89 -3.31
C GLY A 439 -2.60 44.26 -4.21
N PRO A 440 -2.83 44.81 -5.42
CA PRO A 440 -3.79 44.25 -6.35
C PRO A 440 -3.39 42.81 -6.73
N PRO A 441 -4.36 41.91 -6.99
CA PRO A 441 -4.08 40.52 -7.31
C PRO A 441 -3.22 40.41 -8.57
N GLY A 442 -2.01 39.88 -8.40
CA GLY A 442 -1.12 39.56 -9.50
C GLY A 442 -1.72 38.44 -10.34
N VAL A 443 -2.28 38.77 -11.49
CA VAL A 443 -2.76 37.79 -12.46
C VAL A 443 -1.53 36.99 -12.93
N SER A 444 -1.43 35.72 -12.50
CA SER A 444 -0.38 34.80 -12.94
C SER A 444 -0.63 34.47 -14.41
N ARG A 445 -0.11 35.33 -15.28
CA ARG A 445 -0.29 35.22 -16.72
C ARG A 445 0.60 34.09 -17.20
N ALA A 446 0.00 32.93 -17.50
CA ALA A 446 0.69 31.78 -18.04
C ALA A 446 1.62 32.21 -19.18
N VAL A 447 2.93 32.07 -18.96
CA VAL A 447 3.93 32.36 -19.98
C VAL A 447 3.78 31.28 -21.05
N PRO A 448 3.50 31.62 -22.32
CA PRO A 448 3.42 30.63 -23.36
C PRO A 448 4.81 30.00 -23.53
N VAL A 449 4.91 28.69 -23.30
CA VAL A 449 6.13 27.93 -23.55
C VAL A 449 6.44 28.05 -25.05
N PRO A 450 7.61 28.58 -25.46
CA PRO A 450 7.93 28.69 -26.86
C PRO A 450 8.04 27.27 -27.47
N PRO A 451 7.53 27.05 -28.70
CA PRO A 451 7.47 25.71 -29.31
C PRO A 451 8.85 25.08 -29.61
N ASP A 452 9.93 25.85 -29.48
CA ASP A 452 11.32 25.44 -29.75
C ASP A 452 12.19 25.31 -28.48
N ALA A 453 11.59 25.06 -27.32
CA ALA A 453 12.34 24.67 -26.12
C ALA A 453 12.98 23.29 -26.34
N LEU A 454 14.24 23.28 -26.81
CA LEU A 454 15.02 22.07 -27.08
C LEU A 454 14.92 21.08 -25.91
N ALA A 455 14.42 19.87 -26.17
CA ALA A 455 14.18 18.87 -25.14
C ALA A 455 15.46 18.64 -24.30
N PRO A 456 15.37 18.64 -22.95
CA PRO A 456 16.56 18.61 -22.11
C PRO A 456 17.37 17.35 -22.37
N ALA A 457 18.67 17.53 -22.60
CA ALA A 457 19.59 16.45 -22.98
C ALA A 457 19.48 15.23 -22.03
N PRO A 458 19.64 13.99 -22.54
CA PRO A 458 19.64 12.80 -21.70
C PRO A 458 20.76 12.88 -20.65
N PRO A 459 20.49 12.48 -19.39
CA PRO A 459 21.53 12.48 -18.36
C PRO A 459 22.63 11.48 -18.73
N THR A 460 23.89 11.84 -18.47
CA THR A 460 24.98 10.86 -18.63
C THR A 460 24.84 9.74 -17.60
N ALA A 461 25.27 8.52 -17.94
CA ALA A 461 25.28 7.38 -17.02
C ALA A 461 25.95 7.70 -15.67
N ARG A 462 26.97 8.57 -15.66
CA ARG A 462 27.66 9.02 -14.43
C ARG A 462 26.81 9.97 -13.58
N GLN A 463 26.07 10.91 -14.18
CA GLN A 463 25.13 11.77 -13.45
C GLN A 463 23.97 10.94 -12.90
N ALA A 464 23.40 10.08 -13.74
CA ALA A 464 22.30 9.20 -13.40
C ALA A 464 22.63 8.25 -12.24
N ALA A 465 23.80 7.58 -12.28
CA ALA A 465 24.24 6.71 -11.19
C ALA A 465 24.40 7.48 -9.87
N ARG A 466 25.07 8.65 -9.89
CA ARG A 466 25.24 9.51 -8.70
C ARG A 466 23.91 9.97 -8.11
N PHE A 467 22.95 10.34 -8.96
CA PHE A 467 21.61 10.73 -8.54
C PHE A 467 20.86 9.56 -7.90
N LEU A 468 20.82 8.40 -8.55
CA LEU A 468 20.15 7.21 -8.02
C LEU A 468 20.80 6.69 -6.74
N ASP A 469 22.12 6.84 -6.59
CA ASP A 469 22.80 6.54 -5.33
C ASP A 469 22.38 7.50 -4.22
N ALA A 470 22.40 8.82 -4.45
CA ALA A 470 21.95 9.79 -3.46
C ALA A 470 20.47 9.62 -3.08
N LEU A 471 19.61 9.26 -4.05
CA LEU A 471 18.20 8.95 -3.82
C LEU A 471 18.04 7.67 -2.98
N ALA A 472 18.80 6.62 -3.29
CA ALA A 472 18.79 5.38 -2.53
C ALA A 472 19.34 5.59 -1.11
N ASP A 473 20.33 6.45 -0.90
CA ASP A 473 20.79 6.83 0.45
C ASP A 473 19.68 7.49 1.26
N ARG A 474 18.91 8.42 0.66
CA ARG A 474 17.75 9.04 1.31
C ARG A 474 16.66 8.02 1.64
N ILE A 475 16.20 7.22 0.66
CA ILE A 475 15.15 6.20 0.86
C ILE A 475 15.54 5.19 1.95
N THR A 476 16.83 4.81 2.00
CA THR A 476 17.37 3.88 2.99
C THR A 476 17.12 4.32 4.42
N VAL A 477 17.07 5.64 4.72
CA VAL A 477 16.80 6.13 6.08
C VAL A 477 15.44 5.64 6.58
N GLY A 478 14.38 5.81 5.78
CA GLY A 478 13.03 5.33 6.12
C GLY A 478 12.93 3.80 6.13
N VAL A 479 13.53 3.13 5.13
CA VAL A 479 13.53 1.66 5.06
C VAL A 479 14.26 1.05 6.26
N ALA A 480 15.37 1.63 6.72
CA ALA A 480 16.11 1.15 7.88
C ALA A 480 15.28 1.25 9.18
N SER A 481 14.52 2.33 9.37
CA SER A 481 13.60 2.48 10.51
C SER A 481 12.47 1.45 10.49
N VAL A 482 11.90 1.16 9.31
CA VAL A 482 10.89 0.10 9.13
C VAL A 482 11.49 -1.27 9.47
N VAL A 483 12.66 -1.60 8.93
CA VAL A 483 13.36 -2.87 9.18
C VAL A 483 13.70 -3.06 10.65
N ALA A 484 14.19 -2.02 11.32
CA ALA A 484 14.59 -2.09 12.73
C ALA A 484 13.40 -2.30 13.71
N ILE A 485 12.19 -1.91 13.32
CA ILE A 485 10.99 -1.98 14.18
C ILE A 485 10.12 -3.21 13.85
N LEU A 486 9.97 -3.56 12.57
CA LEU A 486 8.99 -4.54 12.11
C LEU A 486 9.59 -5.85 11.61
N ASP A 487 10.90 -5.90 11.32
CA ASP A 487 11.59 -7.02 10.64
C ASP A 487 10.75 -7.66 9.51
N PRO A 488 10.36 -6.89 8.48
CA PRO A 488 9.31 -7.30 7.56
C PRO A 488 9.77 -8.39 6.56
N GLY A 489 11.07 -8.72 6.51
CA GLY A 489 11.68 -9.63 5.52
C GLY A 489 11.66 -9.15 4.06
N CYS A 490 10.68 -8.32 3.68
CA CYS A 490 10.51 -7.74 2.36
C CYS A 490 9.98 -6.30 2.46
N VAL A 491 10.55 -5.40 1.64
CA VAL A 491 10.05 -4.04 1.44
C VAL A 491 9.80 -3.79 -0.05
N VAL A 492 8.57 -3.42 -0.41
CA VAL A 492 8.20 -3.07 -1.79
C VAL A 492 8.28 -1.56 -1.96
N LEU A 493 9.04 -1.07 -2.94
CA LEU A 493 9.09 0.33 -3.32
C LEU A 493 7.94 0.64 -4.28
N GLY A 494 6.85 1.18 -3.72
CA GLY A 494 5.66 1.60 -4.44
C GLY A 494 5.62 3.11 -4.70
N GLY A 495 4.48 3.57 -5.22
CA GLY A 495 4.33 4.92 -5.76
C GLY A 495 5.10 5.10 -7.07
N GLU A 496 4.89 6.24 -7.71
CA GLU A 496 5.39 6.53 -9.06
C GLU A 496 6.92 6.57 -9.12
N VAL A 497 7.57 7.07 -8.07
CA VAL A 497 9.04 7.12 -7.96
C VAL A 497 9.62 5.72 -7.72
N GLY A 498 8.96 4.90 -6.88
CA GLY A 498 9.36 3.51 -6.65
C GLY A 498 9.26 2.67 -7.93
N GLN A 499 8.14 2.79 -8.65
CA GLN A 499 7.93 2.15 -9.94
C GLN A 499 8.95 2.64 -11.00
N ALA A 500 9.17 3.94 -11.12
CA ALA A 500 10.10 4.50 -12.10
C ALA A 500 11.56 4.11 -11.85
N GLY A 501 11.94 3.89 -10.59
CA GLY A 501 13.27 3.42 -10.22
C GLY A 501 13.52 1.94 -10.49
N GLY A 502 12.46 1.11 -10.44
CA GLY A 502 12.53 -0.32 -10.76
C GLY A 502 13.58 -1.08 -9.95
N GLU A 503 14.10 -2.17 -10.54
CA GLU A 503 15.18 -2.97 -9.97
C GLU A 503 16.47 -2.16 -9.72
N GLU A 504 16.71 -1.13 -10.53
CA GLU A 504 17.90 -0.30 -10.47
C GLU A 504 17.93 0.56 -9.19
N LEU A 505 16.77 1.06 -8.74
CA LEU A 505 16.63 1.72 -7.44
C LEU A 505 16.51 0.71 -6.28
N ALA A 506 15.71 -0.35 -6.45
CA ALA A 506 15.49 -1.36 -5.40
C ALA A 506 16.78 -2.06 -4.98
N SER A 507 17.62 -2.47 -5.95
CA SER A 507 18.92 -3.09 -5.69
C SER A 507 19.90 -2.17 -4.95
N ARG A 508 19.89 -0.86 -5.26
CA ARG A 508 20.69 0.16 -4.55
C ARG A 508 20.27 0.33 -3.10
N VAL A 509 18.98 0.30 -2.81
CA VAL A 509 18.43 0.38 -1.44
C VAL A 509 18.73 -0.92 -0.68
N ALA A 510 18.50 -2.09 -1.29
CA ALA A 510 18.86 -3.39 -0.70
C ALA A 510 20.36 -3.47 -0.34
N ALA A 511 21.24 -2.99 -1.22
CA ALA A 511 22.67 -2.97 -0.99
C ALA A 511 23.09 -2.09 0.20
N ARG A 512 22.32 -1.04 0.51
CA ARG A 512 22.54 -0.16 1.66
C ARG A 512 22.00 -0.77 2.96
N ILE A 513 20.78 -1.30 2.93
CA ILE A 513 20.16 -1.99 4.07
C ILE A 513 21.03 -3.16 4.55
N ARG A 514 21.57 -3.98 3.64
CA ARG A 514 22.51 -5.09 3.97
C ARG A 514 23.81 -4.64 4.67
N ARG A 515 24.17 -3.35 4.65
CA ARG A 515 25.32 -2.79 5.39
C ARG A 515 24.93 -2.17 6.73
N MET A 516 23.65 -1.87 6.94
CA MET A 516 23.14 -1.15 8.11
C MET A 516 22.36 -2.06 9.07
N SER A 517 21.83 -3.19 8.59
CA SER A 517 21.07 -4.15 9.39
C SER A 517 21.62 -5.57 9.20
N PRO A 518 21.72 -6.38 10.27
CA PRO A 518 21.97 -7.81 10.16
C PRO A 518 20.73 -8.61 9.71
N LEU A 519 19.55 -7.98 9.69
CA LEU A 519 18.28 -8.62 9.35
C LEU A 519 18.17 -8.81 7.82
N PRO A 520 17.87 -10.01 7.33
CA PRO A 520 17.76 -10.29 5.90
C PRO A 520 16.48 -9.67 5.31
N THR A 521 16.60 -8.43 4.83
CA THR A 521 15.51 -7.73 4.13
C THR A 521 15.74 -7.73 2.62
N GLU A 522 14.77 -8.26 1.88
CA GLU A 522 14.65 -8.11 0.43
C GLU A 522 14.01 -6.73 0.11
N VAL A 523 14.47 -6.06 -0.95
CA VAL A 523 13.82 -4.83 -1.44
C VAL A 523 13.45 -5.05 -2.91
N ARG A 524 12.17 -4.89 -3.24
CA ARG A 524 11.59 -5.13 -4.57
C ARG A 524 10.95 -3.86 -5.11
N PRO A 525 10.95 -3.61 -6.44
CA PRO A 525 10.06 -2.60 -7.01
C PRO A 525 8.60 -3.09 -6.98
N SER A 526 7.65 -2.14 -6.96
CA SER A 526 6.23 -2.43 -7.22
C SER A 526 6.04 -3.03 -8.62
N ALA A 527 5.23 -4.09 -8.71
CA ALA A 527 4.92 -4.75 -9.99
C ALA A 527 3.68 -4.15 -10.67
N LEU A 528 2.74 -3.58 -9.90
CA LEU A 528 1.46 -3.05 -10.40
C LEU A 528 1.49 -1.53 -10.65
N GLY A 529 2.42 -0.82 -10.02
CA GLY A 529 2.66 0.61 -10.27
C GLY A 529 1.43 1.49 -10.03
N GLY A 530 1.25 2.50 -10.89
CA GLY A 530 0.09 3.41 -10.84
C GLY A 530 -1.30 2.75 -10.96
N ALA A 531 -1.40 1.47 -11.30
CA ALA A 531 -2.67 0.72 -11.28
C ALA A 531 -2.97 0.06 -9.91
N ALA A 532 -1.99 0.01 -9.00
CA ALA A 532 -2.10 -0.70 -7.72
C ALA A 532 -3.25 -0.18 -6.83
N VAL A 533 -3.51 1.14 -6.84
CA VAL A 533 -4.59 1.75 -6.04
C VAL A 533 -5.96 1.32 -6.55
N LEU A 534 -6.24 1.47 -7.85
CA LEU A 534 -7.47 0.99 -8.49
C LEU A 534 -7.65 -0.53 -8.29
N ARG A 535 -6.58 -1.30 -8.46
CA ARG A 535 -6.63 -2.76 -8.30
C ARG A 535 -6.95 -3.15 -6.86
N GLY A 536 -6.33 -2.50 -5.88
CA GLY A 536 -6.59 -2.69 -4.46
C GLY A 536 -8.01 -2.29 -4.06
N ALA A 537 -8.50 -1.16 -4.59
CA ALA A 537 -9.88 -0.71 -4.40
C ALA A 537 -10.87 -1.77 -4.94
N LEU A 538 -10.61 -2.32 -6.13
CA LEU A 538 -11.45 -3.33 -6.75
C LEU A 538 -11.44 -4.66 -5.99
N LEU A 539 -10.25 -5.13 -5.58
CA LEU A 539 -10.10 -6.31 -4.72
C LEU A 539 -10.89 -6.13 -3.40
N THR A 540 -10.75 -4.98 -2.75
CA THR A 540 -11.43 -4.66 -1.50
C THR A 540 -12.95 -4.54 -1.67
N ALA A 541 -13.42 -3.97 -2.78
CA ALA A 541 -14.83 -3.89 -3.12
C ALA A 541 -15.43 -5.27 -3.42
N ARG A 542 -14.68 -6.14 -4.14
CA ARG A 542 -15.08 -7.50 -4.43
C ARG A 542 -15.16 -8.34 -3.16
N ASP A 543 -14.12 -8.32 -2.33
CA ASP A 543 -14.08 -9.10 -1.09
C ASP A 543 -15.25 -8.69 -0.15
N ARG A 544 -15.58 -7.38 -0.07
CA ARG A 544 -16.80 -6.90 0.63
C ARG A 544 -18.11 -7.38 0.00
N ALA A 545 -18.24 -7.32 -1.33
CA ALA A 545 -19.44 -7.78 -2.02
C ALA A 545 -19.65 -9.29 -1.84
N GLN A 546 -18.56 -10.07 -1.80
CA GLN A 546 -18.58 -11.50 -1.55
C GLN A 546 -18.92 -11.82 -0.10
N ASP A 547 -18.38 -11.11 0.88
CA ASP A 547 -18.73 -11.31 2.29
C ASP A 547 -20.24 -11.09 2.55
N ASP A 548 -20.84 -10.13 1.84
CA ASP A 548 -22.27 -9.78 1.89
C ASP A 548 -23.15 -10.79 1.13
N LEU A 549 -22.88 -11.01 -0.16
CA LEU A 549 -23.66 -11.92 -1.02
C LEU A 549 -23.51 -13.39 -0.64
N PHE A 550 -22.36 -13.77 -0.07
CA PHE A 550 -22.05 -15.13 0.38
C PHE A 550 -22.14 -15.24 1.92
N ALA A 551 -22.72 -14.25 2.61
CA ALA A 551 -23.20 -14.44 3.96
C ALA A 551 -24.30 -15.52 3.99
N PRO A 552 -24.40 -16.34 5.04
CA PRO A 552 -25.65 -17.06 5.28
C PRO A 552 -26.78 -16.04 5.45
N PRO A 553 -27.97 -16.26 4.87
CA PRO A 553 -29.09 -15.35 5.03
C PRO A 553 -29.40 -15.16 6.52
N GLU A 554 -29.60 -13.92 6.93
CA GLU A 554 -30.13 -13.60 8.25
C GLU A 554 -31.51 -14.25 8.43
N ARG A 555 -31.82 -14.69 9.65
CA ARG A 555 -32.99 -15.54 9.95
C ARG A 555 -34.27 -14.75 10.19
#